data_AF-A0AA36JGG4-F1
#
_entry.id   AF-A0AA36JGG4-F1
#
_cell.length_a   1.000
_cell.length_b   1.000
_cell.length_c   1.000
_cell.angle_alpha   90.00
_cell.angle_beta   90.00
_cell.angle_gamma   90.00
#
_symmetry.space_group_name_H-M   'P 1'
#
loop_
_entity.id
_entity.type
_entity.pdbx_description
1 polymer ?
#
loop_
_entity_poly.entity_id
_entity_poly.type
_entity_poly.pdbx_seq_one_letter_code
_entity_poly.pdbx_strand_id
1 'polypeptide(L)'
;MSPLDTPFEDPSGERWGVWQAFEEHTVRLCIAGEEVKGCFPTREEAISFQLQQLQSRLSWPRTALQPLPERSPIWDHPEELEGMKQYTFRVPRHAGKALDAAQLEAYHEQGFLLNLPVLQGEALTEATQCFEELLQERLDRAPDVDSRFRAAHTLSRPLHQDLVHHLATHERVLAIVEDVLGREFCCWSAHLFCKLPSDPTEQPWHQDAGFWPLSESRALTLWLAFDPVDDTNSAVTFVAGSHRLGRLPWQPTASSRHLLTQEIPDVDLLGEKVPLARFRCLLAPTMLVG
;
A
#
# COMPACT_ATOMS: atom_id res chain seq x y z
N MET A 1 -21.26 -18.27 -20.49
CA MET A 1 -20.90 -18.22 -19.06
C MET A 1 -19.43 -17.87 -19.01
N SER A 2 -19.11 -16.71 -18.45
CA SER A 2 -17.76 -16.16 -18.42
C SER A 2 -16.98 -16.85 -17.29
N PRO A 3 -15.65 -17.04 -17.40
CA PRO A 3 -14.83 -17.56 -16.29
C PRO A 3 -14.85 -16.69 -15.02
N LEU A 4 -15.51 -15.52 -15.06
CA LEU A 4 -15.79 -14.63 -13.92
C LEU A 4 -17.01 -15.05 -13.08
N ASP A 5 -17.81 -16.02 -13.54
CA ASP A 5 -19.05 -16.45 -12.86
C ASP A 5 -18.84 -17.64 -11.90
N THR A 6 -17.59 -18.05 -11.65
CA THR A 6 -17.27 -19.14 -10.72
C THR A 6 -16.85 -18.59 -9.35
N PRO A 7 -17.63 -18.81 -8.27
CA PRO A 7 -17.23 -18.40 -6.93
C PRO A 7 -15.96 -19.13 -6.52
N PHE A 8 -14.92 -18.37 -6.15
CA PHE A 8 -13.67 -18.90 -5.63
C PHE A 8 -13.94 -19.36 -4.19
N GLU A 9 -14.21 -20.66 -3.98
CA GLU A 9 -14.25 -21.26 -2.66
C GLU A 9 -12.87 -21.08 -2.00
N ASP A 10 -12.85 -20.41 -0.84
CA ASP A 10 -11.65 -20.26 -0.02
C ASP A 10 -11.57 -21.43 0.97
N PRO A 11 -10.68 -22.41 0.77
CA PRO A 11 -10.60 -23.59 1.63
C PRO A 11 -9.81 -23.33 2.92
N SER A 12 -9.13 -22.17 3.08
CA SER A 12 -8.21 -21.96 4.21
C SER A 12 -8.85 -21.27 5.42
N GLY A 13 -9.95 -20.52 5.22
CA GLY A 13 -10.63 -19.81 6.32
C GLY A 13 -9.78 -18.69 6.93
N GLU A 14 -8.85 -18.09 6.19
CA GLU A 14 -7.86 -17.12 6.68
C GLU A 14 -8.18 -15.66 6.36
N ARG A 15 -9.30 -15.36 5.69
CA ARG A 15 -9.65 -13.97 5.32
C ARG A 15 -10.12 -13.12 6.50
N TRP A 16 -9.65 -11.87 6.53
CA TRP A 16 -10.03 -10.80 7.47
C TRP A 16 -10.52 -9.57 6.67
N GLY A 17 -11.40 -8.76 7.26
CA GLY A 17 -12.05 -7.61 6.61
C GLY A 17 -13.45 -7.94 6.05
N VAL A 18 -13.87 -7.22 5.01
CA VAL A 18 -15.15 -7.45 4.30
C VAL A 18 -14.86 -8.01 2.91
N TRP A 19 -15.44 -9.15 2.56
CA TRP A 19 -15.29 -9.74 1.23
C TRP A 19 -16.60 -10.40 0.76
N GLN A 20 -16.73 -10.63 -0.55
CA GLN A 20 -17.87 -11.36 -1.10
C GLN A 20 -17.58 -12.88 -1.09
N ALA A 21 -18.51 -13.65 -0.56
CA ALA A 21 -18.54 -15.10 -0.58
C ALA A 21 -19.90 -15.54 -1.14
N PHE A 22 -19.92 -16.09 -2.36
CA PHE A 22 -21.16 -16.40 -3.09
C PHE A 22 -22.05 -15.16 -3.29
N GLU A 23 -23.33 -15.24 -2.92
CA GLU A 23 -24.31 -14.13 -3.01
C GLU A 23 -24.29 -13.22 -1.77
N GLU A 24 -23.38 -13.47 -0.81
CA GLU A 24 -23.31 -12.75 0.46
C GLU A 24 -21.96 -12.05 0.64
N HIS A 25 -21.92 -11.05 1.51
CA HIS A 25 -20.75 -10.33 1.96
C HIS A 25 -20.41 -10.75 3.39
N THR A 26 -19.26 -11.38 3.57
CA THR A 26 -18.74 -11.81 4.88
C THR A 26 -17.86 -10.73 5.48
N VAL A 27 -17.99 -10.54 6.79
CA VAL A 27 -17.13 -9.72 7.63
C VAL A 27 -16.44 -10.63 8.62
N ARG A 28 -15.12 -10.49 8.79
CA ARG A 28 -14.37 -11.09 9.90
C ARG A 28 -13.28 -10.16 10.39
N LEU A 29 -13.33 -9.81 11.66
CA LEU A 29 -12.45 -8.82 12.30
C LEU A 29 -11.86 -9.42 13.56
N CYS A 30 -10.65 -9.00 13.93
CA CYS A 30 -10.11 -9.21 15.26
C CYS A 30 -10.04 -7.85 15.95
N ILE A 31 -10.84 -7.63 16.98
CA ILE A 31 -10.90 -6.37 17.72
C ILE A 31 -10.51 -6.65 19.16
N ALA A 32 -9.41 -6.05 19.62
CA ALA A 32 -8.87 -6.27 20.97
C ALA A 32 -8.66 -7.76 21.34
N GLY A 33 -8.28 -8.60 20.37
CA GLY A 33 -8.08 -10.04 20.57
C GLY A 33 -9.35 -10.89 20.47
N GLU A 34 -10.52 -10.28 20.26
CA GLU A 34 -11.78 -10.99 20.03
C GLU A 34 -12.10 -11.09 18.54
N GLU A 35 -12.43 -12.30 18.08
CA GLU A 35 -12.92 -12.52 16.72
C GLU A 35 -14.40 -12.13 16.60
N VAL A 36 -14.70 -11.30 15.60
CA VAL A 36 -16.04 -10.83 15.27
C VAL A 36 -16.34 -11.17 13.82
N LYS A 37 -17.47 -11.83 13.55
CA LYS A 37 -17.83 -12.25 12.19
C LYS A 37 -19.32 -12.10 11.88
N GLY A 38 -19.66 -11.91 10.62
CA GLY A 38 -21.04 -11.83 10.13
C GLY A 38 -21.14 -12.01 8.62
N CYS A 39 -22.33 -12.37 8.12
CA CYS A 39 -22.64 -12.46 6.69
C CYS A 39 -23.85 -11.58 6.38
N PHE A 40 -23.80 -10.86 5.26
CA PHE A 40 -24.77 -9.84 4.89
C PHE A 40 -25.12 -9.92 3.41
N PRO A 41 -26.38 -9.69 3.00
CA PRO A 41 -26.78 -9.70 1.61
C PRO A 41 -26.17 -8.57 0.77
N THR A 42 -25.70 -7.48 1.39
CA THR A 42 -25.10 -6.34 0.70
C THR A 42 -23.76 -5.91 1.32
N ARG A 43 -22.89 -5.30 0.51
CA ARG A 43 -21.59 -4.80 0.96
C ARG A 43 -21.76 -3.66 1.96
N GLU A 44 -22.77 -2.81 1.77
CA GLU A 44 -23.12 -1.69 2.64
C GLU A 44 -23.50 -2.17 4.05
N GLU A 45 -24.28 -3.26 4.14
CA GLU A 45 -24.63 -3.86 5.43
C GLU A 45 -23.41 -4.49 6.12
N ALA A 46 -22.54 -5.14 5.35
CA ALA A 46 -21.30 -5.70 5.87
C ALA A 46 -20.35 -4.62 6.43
N ILE A 47 -20.19 -3.50 5.72
CA ILE A 47 -19.42 -2.35 6.21
C ILE A 47 -20.10 -1.71 7.43
N SER A 48 -21.43 -1.57 7.41
CA SER A 48 -22.18 -1.02 8.54
C SER A 48 -21.99 -1.86 9.81
N PHE A 49 -22.01 -3.18 9.67
CA PHE A 49 -21.69 -4.10 10.75
C PHE A 49 -20.25 -3.91 11.23
N GLN A 50 -19.26 -3.93 10.34
CA GLN A 50 -17.85 -3.70 10.69
C GLN A 50 -17.69 -2.41 11.51
N LEU A 51 -18.29 -1.31 11.04
CA LEU A 51 -18.27 -0.04 11.74
C LEU A 51 -18.89 -0.18 13.13
N GLN A 52 -20.10 -0.74 13.27
CA GLN A 52 -20.76 -0.93 14.57
C GLN A 52 -19.91 -1.74 15.57
N GLN A 53 -19.21 -2.77 15.08
CA GLN A 53 -18.34 -3.60 15.93
C GLN A 53 -17.10 -2.81 16.40
N LEU A 54 -16.55 -1.94 15.55
CA LEU A 54 -15.50 -0.97 15.93
C LEU A 54 -16.06 0.09 16.89
N GLN A 55 -17.29 0.57 16.71
CA GLN A 55 -17.89 1.59 17.59
C GLN A 55 -18.12 1.07 19.01
N SER A 56 -18.74 -0.10 19.11
CA SER A 56 -19.11 -0.72 20.39
C SER A 56 -17.90 -1.16 21.22
N ARG A 57 -16.80 -1.55 20.57
CA ARG A 57 -15.61 -2.09 21.25
C ARG A 57 -14.46 -1.11 21.38
N LEU A 58 -14.35 -0.12 20.48
CA LEU A 58 -13.26 0.85 20.46
C LEU A 58 -13.73 2.30 20.68
N SER A 59 -15.03 2.54 20.90
CA SER A 59 -15.61 3.91 21.03
C SER A 59 -15.37 4.80 19.80
N TRP A 60 -15.27 4.18 18.61
CA TRP A 60 -15.12 4.83 17.31
C TRP A 60 -16.49 5.18 16.71
N PRO A 61 -16.65 6.18 15.83
CA PRO A 61 -15.91 7.42 15.73
C PRO A 61 -16.45 8.45 16.73
N ARG A 62 -15.64 9.44 17.12
CA ARG A 62 -16.12 10.61 17.89
C ARG A 62 -16.98 11.58 17.07
N THR A 63 -17.06 11.37 15.75
CA THR A 63 -17.85 12.19 14.81
C THR A 63 -18.43 11.31 13.70
N ALA A 64 -19.66 11.56 13.27
CA ALA A 64 -20.30 10.80 12.20
C ALA A 64 -19.43 10.80 10.93
N LEU A 65 -19.12 9.60 10.42
CA LEU A 65 -18.43 9.43 9.14
C LEU A 65 -19.35 9.88 8.03
N GLN A 66 -18.82 10.67 7.10
CA GLN A 66 -19.54 10.98 5.87
C GLN A 66 -19.78 9.67 5.10
N PRO A 67 -20.93 9.54 4.42
CA PRO A 67 -21.17 8.40 3.54
C PRO A 67 -20.02 8.26 2.53
N LEU A 68 -19.64 7.01 2.22
CA LEU A 68 -18.66 6.72 1.18
C LEU A 68 -19.06 7.47 -0.10
N PRO A 69 -18.15 8.18 -0.77
CA PRO A 69 -18.48 8.84 -2.02
C PRO A 69 -18.96 7.78 -3.02
N GLU A 70 -19.99 8.11 -3.81
CA GLU A 70 -20.46 7.27 -4.90
C GLU A 70 -19.29 6.91 -5.83
N ARG A 71 -19.28 5.65 -6.30
CA ARG A 71 -18.31 5.14 -7.28
C ARG A 71 -18.24 6.13 -8.45
N SER A 72 -17.08 6.74 -8.66
CA SER A 72 -16.89 7.76 -9.70
C SER A 72 -17.24 7.20 -11.10
N PRO A 73 -18.01 7.91 -11.94
CA PRO A 73 -18.37 7.44 -13.29
C PRO A 73 -17.17 7.17 -14.20
N ILE A 74 -15.97 7.69 -13.86
CA ILE A 74 -14.72 7.39 -14.55
C ILE A 74 -14.41 5.87 -14.62
N TRP A 75 -14.99 5.07 -13.70
CA TRP A 75 -14.86 3.61 -13.68
C TRP A 75 -15.63 2.89 -14.79
N ASP A 76 -16.50 3.59 -15.51
CA ASP A 76 -17.32 3.05 -16.59
C ASP A 76 -16.81 3.51 -17.99
N HIS A 77 -15.69 4.25 -18.01
CA HIS A 77 -15.02 4.79 -19.21
C HIS A 77 -13.56 4.33 -19.28
N PRO A 78 -13.28 3.09 -19.73
CA PRO A 78 -11.93 2.53 -19.78
C PRO A 78 -10.95 3.36 -20.63
N GLU A 79 -11.44 4.11 -21.61
CA GLU A 79 -10.68 5.08 -22.40
C GLU A 79 -10.14 6.29 -21.59
N GLU A 80 -10.76 6.67 -20.48
CA GLU A 80 -10.26 7.75 -19.61
C GLU A 80 -9.19 7.26 -18.62
N LEU A 81 -9.19 5.96 -18.32
CA LEU A 81 -8.11 5.27 -17.60
C LEU A 81 -6.83 5.13 -18.44
N GLU A 82 -6.94 5.24 -19.77
CA GLU A 82 -5.83 5.15 -20.73
C GLU A 82 -4.81 6.32 -20.57
N GLY A 83 -5.21 7.42 -19.95
CA GLY A 83 -4.34 8.55 -19.56
C GLY A 83 -3.64 8.35 -18.22
N MET A 84 -4.10 7.39 -17.40
CA MET A 84 -3.53 7.05 -16.09
C MET A 84 -2.51 5.90 -16.18
N LYS A 85 -1.82 5.75 -17.32
CA LYS A 85 -0.81 4.71 -17.59
C LYS A 85 0.35 4.72 -16.61
N GLN A 86 0.06 4.21 -15.43
CA GLN A 86 0.97 3.52 -14.53
C GLN A 86 1.19 2.11 -15.12
N TYR A 87 2.38 1.55 -14.86
CA TYR A 87 2.96 0.40 -15.55
C TYR A 87 2.18 -0.91 -15.41
N THR A 88 1.11 -1.14 -16.14
CA THR A 88 0.48 -2.47 -16.19
C THR A 88 1.23 -3.40 -17.15
N PHE A 89 2.20 -4.16 -16.63
CA PHE A 89 2.83 -5.25 -17.38
C PHE A 89 2.61 -6.60 -16.68
N ARG A 90 2.35 -7.63 -17.50
CA ARG A 90 2.32 -9.02 -17.03
C ARG A 90 3.75 -9.53 -16.96
N VAL A 91 4.06 -10.13 -15.83
CA VAL A 91 5.42 -10.54 -15.50
C VAL A 91 5.71 -11.93 -16.09
N PRO A 92 6.91 -12.18 -16.63
CA PRO A 92 7.36 -13.53 -16.97
C PRO A 92 7.33 -14.45 -15.76
N ARG A 93 6.98 -15.74 -15.94
CA ARG A 93 6.95 -16.72 -14.85
C ARG A 93 8.34 -16.85 -14.22
N HIS A 94 8.45 -16.65 -12.91
CA HIS A 94 9.68 -16.95 -12.19
C HIS A 94 9.63 -18.37 -11.62
N ALA A 95 10.77 -19.06 -11.59
CA ALA A 95 10.91 -20.38 -10.98
C ALA A 95 11.71 -20.25 -9.69
N GLY A 96 11.03 -20.24 -8.54
CA GLY A 96 11.69 -20.33 -7.24
C GLY A 96 10.96 -19.56 -6.15
N LYS A 97 10.86 -20.17 -4.96
CA LYS A 97 10.29 -19.55 -3.76
C LYS A 97 11.30 -18.55 -3.19
N ALA A 98 10.87 -17.31 -2.97
CA ALA A 98 11.70 -16.24 -2.43
C ALA A 98 11.57 -16.08 -0.92
N LEU A 99 10.39 -16.33 -0.37
CA LEU A 99 10.04 -16.22 1.04
C LEU A 99 9.92 -17.60 1.69
N ASP A 100 10.47 -17.75 2.90
CA ASP A 100 10.22 -18.96 3.69
C ASP A 100 8.84 -18.91 4.40
N ALA A 101 8.48 -19.99 5.07
CA ALA A 101 7.20 -20.09 5.76
C ALA A 101 7.07 -19.08 6.92
N ALA A 102 8.16 -18.84 7.65
CA ALA A 102 8.15 -17.92 8.78
C ALA A 102 8.02 -16.46 8.32
N GLN A 103 8.62 -16.11 7.19
CA GLN A 103 8.45 -14.80 6.56
C GLN A 103 7.00 -14.60 6.07
N LEU A 104 6.40 -15.61 5.44
CA LEU A 104 5.00 -15.50 5.03
C LEU A 104 4.04 -15.38 6.23
N GLU A 105 4.29 -16.14 7.29
CA GLU A 105 3.51 -16.07 8.54
C GLU A 105 3.65 -14.67 9.17
N ALA A 106 4.87 -14.16 9.34
CA ALA A 106 5.11 -12.81 9.86
C ALA A 106 4.44 -11.72 9.01
N TYR A 107 4.47 -11.85 7.68
CA TYR A 107 3.77 -10.93 6.78
C TYR A 107 2.26 -10.95 6.99
N HIS A 108 1.65 -12.13 7.12
CA HIS A 108 0.22 -12.26 7.34
C HIS A 108 -0.21 -11.73 8.71
N GLU A 109 0.60 -11.96 9.75
CA GLU A 109 0.32 -11.52 11.11
C GLU A 109 0.53 -10.02 11.30
N GLN A 110 1.72 -9.51 10.95
CA GLN A 110 2.15 -8.15 11.25
C GLN A 110 1.86 -7.17 10.12
N GLY A 111 1.69 -7.67 8.89
CA GLY A 111 1.44 -6.85 7.72
C GLY A 111 2.70 -6.30 7.08
N PHE A 112 3.91 -6.67 7.49
CA PHE A 112 5.10 -6.22 6.78
C PHE A 112 6.29 -7.17 6.89
N LEU A 113 7.21 -7.07 5.93
CA LEU A 113 8.54 -7.70 5.97
C LEU A 113 9.62 -6.68 5.71
N LEU A 114 10.73 -6.81 6.42
CA LEU A 114 11.89 -5.92 6.29
C LEU A 114 13.11 -6.68 5.79
N ASN A 115 14.06 -5.93 5.23
CA ASN A 115 15.40 -6.42 4.87
C ASN A 115 15.39 -7.60 3.91
N LEU A 116 14.41 -7.64 3.01
CA LEU A 116 14.41 -8.59 1.91
C LEU A 116 15.61 -8.31 0.98
N PRO A 117 16.42 -9.33 0.63
CA PRO A 117 17.65 -9.13 -0.11
C PRO A 117 17.35 -8.92 -1.59
N VAL A 118 17.03 -7.69 -1.99
CA VAL A 118 16.71 -7.34 -3.39
C VAL A 118 17.92 -6.70 -4.08
N LEU A 119 18.42 -5.57 -3.56
CA LEU A 119 19.57 -4.85 -4.11
C LEU A 119 20.69 -4.76 -3.07
N GLN A 120 21.92 -5.02 -3.51
CA GLN A 120 23.11 -4.93 -2.66
C GLN A 120 24.37 -4.73 -3.52
N GLY A 121 25.45 -4.26 -2.89
CA GLY A 121 26.75 -4.12 -3.54
C GLY A 121 26.70 -3.19 -4.75
N GLU A 122 27.33 -3.61 -5.84
CA GLU A 122 27.45 -2.84 -7.08
C GLU A 122 26.10 -2.44 -7.68
N ALA A 123 25.13 -3.36 -7.74
CA ALA A 123 23.79 -3.08 -8.28
C ALA A 123 23.05 -1.98 -7.49
N LEU A 124 23.26 -1.92 -6.18
CA LEU A 124 22.72 -0.82 -5.37
C LEU A 124 23.44 0.49 -5.69
N THR A 125 24.77 0.49 -5.76
CA THR A 125 25.56 1.68 -6.09
C THR A 125 25.16 2.26 -7.46
N GLU A 126 24.98 1.41 -8.46
CA GLU A 126 24.54 1.82 -9.81
C GLU A 126 23.13 2.41 -9.80
N ALA A 127 22.19 1.77 -9.09
CA ALA A 127 20.83 2.29 -8.94
C ALA A 127 20.81 3.64 -8.21
N THR A 128 21.62 3.80 -7.16
CA THR A 128 21.78 5.06 -6.43
C THR A 128 22.35 6.15 -7.33
N GLN A 129 23.42 5.88 -8.08
CA GLN A 129 24.02 6.87 -8.98
C GLN A 129 23.02 7.31 -10.05
N CYS A 130 22.32 6.36 -10.68
CA CYS A 130 21.30 6.67 -11.68
C CYS A 130 20.18 7.53 -11.07
N PHE A 131 19.77 7.23 -9.84
CA PHE A 131 18.79 8.03 -9.11
C PHE A 131 19.27 9.46 -8.83
N GLU A 132 20.51 9.63 -8.35
CA GLU A 132 21.09 10.94 -8.04
C GLU A 132 21.19 11.84 -9.28
N GLU A 133 21.58 11.29 -10.43
CA GLU A 133 21.62 12.01 -11.71
C GLU A 133 20.23 12.51 -12.12
N LEU A 134 19.21 11.65 -11.97
CA LEU A 134 17.81 11.99 -12.24
C LEU A 134 17.26 13.04 -11.28
N LEU A 135 17.59 12.92 -9.99
CA LEU A 135 17.21 13.90 -8.98
C LEU A 135 17.84 15.25 -9.31
N GLN A 136 19.13 15.30 -9.61
CA GLN A 136 19.83 16.54 -9.92
C GLN A 136 19.22 17.25 -11.15
N GLU A 137 18.94 16.52 -12.24
CA GLU A 137 18.27 17.08 -13.43
C GLU A 137 16.92 17.75 -13.07
N ARG A 138 16.17 17.15 -12.13
CA ARG A 138 14.86 17.65 -11.69
C ARG A 138 15.00 18.87 -10.79
N LEU A 139 15.96 18.86 -9.87
CA LEU A 139 16.25 19.97 -8.98
C LEU A 139 16.75 21.21 -9.73
N ASP A 140 17.55 21.02 -10.78
CA ASP A 140 18.07 22.12 -11.61
C ASP A 140 16.99 22.82 -12.43
N ARG A 141 15.88 22.12 -12.72
CA ARG A 141 14.72 22.68 -13.43
C ARG A 141 13.68 23.32 -12.52
N ALA A 142 13.79 23.13 -11.20
CA ALA A 142 12.84 23.69 -10.26
C ALA A 142 13.05 25.22 -10.15
N PRO A 143 11.99 26.04 -10.32
CA PRO A 143 12.12 27.50 -10.33
C PRO A 143 12.43 28.10 -8.97
N ASP A 144 12.17 27.38 -7.88
CA ASP A 144 12.30 27.82 -6.49
C ASP A 144 12.45 26.63 -5.53
N VAL A 145 12.75 26.91 -4.26
CA VAL A 145 12.99 25.90 -3.21
C VAL A 145 11.76 25.04 -2.93
N ASP A 146 10.55 25.61 -2.89
CA ASP A 146 9.33 24.86 -2.61
C ASP A 146 9.01 23.88 -3.75
N SER A 147 9.31 24.32 -4.97
CA SER A 147 9.19 23.50 -6.17
C SER A 147 10.25 22.39 -6.24
N ARG A 148 11.40 22.54 -5.55
CA ARG A 148 12.40 21.45 -5.41
C ARG A 148 11.88 20.30 -4.56
N PHE A 149 11.22 20.59 -3.44
CA PHE A 149 10.60 19.54 -2.62
C PHE A 149 9.56 18.77 -3.42
N ARG A 150 8.62 19.47 -4.08
CA ARG A 150 7.63 18.82 -4.96
C ARG A 150 8.28 17.99 -6.07
N ALA A 151 9.33 18.51 -6.72
CA ALA A 151 10.05 17.80 -7.77
C ALA A 151 10.70 16.50 -7.27
N ALA A 152 11.26 16.51 -6.04
CA ALA A 152 11.84 15.33 -5.40
C ALA A 152 10.79 14.28 -5.00
N HIS A 153 9.56 14.70 -4.66
CA HIS A 153 8.44 13.79 -4.37
C HIS A 153 7.82 13.15 -5.61
N THR A 154 7.92 13.80 -6.78
CA THR A 154 7.32 13.32 -8.04
C THR A 154 8.37 13.13 -9.13
N LEU A 155 9.40 12.30 -8.89
CA LEU A 155 10.45 12.02 -9.88
C LEU A 155 9.95 11.18 -11.06
N SER A 156 8.71 10.68 -10.97
CA SER A 156 8.00 9.91 -11.97
C SER A 156 7.93 10.63 -13.33
N ARG A 157 8.64 10.10 -14.33
CA ARG A 157 8.45 10.40 -15.75
C ARG A 157 7.60 9.26 -16.35
N PRO A 158 6.79 9.48 -17.42
CA PRO A 158 6.29 8.36 -18.19
C PRO A 158 7.50 7.56 -18.72
N LEU A 159 7.60 6.28 -18.34
CA LEU A 159 8.19 5.14 -19.05
C LEU A 159 9.58 5.23 -19.73
N HIS A 160 10.34 6.31 -19.56
CA HIS A 160 11.66 6.48 -20.22
C HIS A 160 12.85 6.46 -19.25
N GLN A 161 12.67 5.93 -18.03
CA GLN A 161 13.79 5.68 -17.11
C GLN A 161 13.99 4.18 -16.97
N ASP A 162 15.10 3.68 -17.51
CA ASP A 162 15.51 2.28 -17.43
C ASP A 162 15.52 1.77 -15.98
N LEU A 163 15.82 2.65 -15.01
CA LEU A 163 15.90 2.31 -13.60
C LEU A 163 14.59 1.80 -13.00
N VAL A 164 13.48 2.53 -13.13
CA VAL A 164 12.19 2.12 -12.51
C VAL A 164 11.71 0.79 -13.07
N HIS A 165 11.78 0.65 -14.40
CA HIS A 165 11.41 -0.59 -15.05
C HIS A 165 12.31 -1.74 -14.61
N HIS A 166 13.63 -1.53 -14.63
CA HIS A 166 14.61 -2.53 -14.20
C HIS A 166 14.36 -3.02 -12.77
N LEU A 167 14.07 -2.11 -11.85
CA LEU A 167 13.78 -2.45 -10.46
C LEU A 167 12.43 -3.15 -10.30
N ALA A 168 11.38 -2.67 -10.96
CA ALA A 168 10.04 -3.28 -10.90
C ALA A 168 10.00 -4.67 -11.55
N THR A 169 10.89 -4.95 -12.50
CA THR A 169 11.05 -6.25 -13.18
C THR A 169 12.18 -7.11 -12.62
N HIS A 170 12.82 -6.68 -11.54
CA HIS A 170 13.93 -7.41 -10.93
C HIS A 170 13.46 -8.79 -10.46
N GLU A 171 14.17 -9.86 -10.85
CA GLU A 171 13.74 -11.26 -10.61
C GLU A 171 13.35 -11.53 -9.15
N ARG A 172 14.13 -10.99 -8.20
CA ARG A 172 13.85 -11.13 -6.78
C ARG A 172 12.58 -10.41 -6.33
N VAL A 173 12.29 -9.21 -6.87
CA VAL A 173 11.04 -8.48 -6.59
C VAL A 173 9.87 -9.32 -7.07
N LEU A 174 9.94 -9.81 -8.30
CA LEU A 174 8.89 -10.61 -8.91
C LEU A 174 8.62 -11.90 -8.13
N ALA A 175 9.66 -12.59 -7.69
CA ALA A 175 9.53 -13.82 -6.89
C ALA A 175 8.92 -13.55 -5.50
N ILE A 176 9.29 -12.46 -4.83
CA ILE A 176 8.69 -12.04 -3.54
C ILE A 176 7.21 -11.74 -3.72
N VAL A 177 6.85 -10.99 -4.77
CA VAL A 177 5.45 -10.63 -5.06
C VAL A 177 4.63 -11.86 -5.44
N GLU A 178 5.19 -12.78 -6.24
CA GLU A 178 4.54 -14.05 -6.62
C GLU A 178 4.24 -14.91 -5.39
N ASP A 179 5.14 -14.98 -4.41
CA ASP A 179 4.92 -15.75 -3.18
C ASP A 179 3.75 -15.23 -2.34
N VAL A 180 3.44 -13.93 -2.40
CA VAL A 180 2.36 -13.29 -1.62
C VAL A 180 1.05 -13.19 -2.41
N LEU A 181 1.09 -12.71 -3.65
CA LEU A 181 -0.09 -12.49 -4.49
C LEU A 181 -0.44 -13.71 -5.35
N GLY A 182 0.44 -14.70 -5.45
CA GLY A 182 0.31 -15.80 -6.39
C GLY A 182 0.76 -15.43 -7.80
N ARG A 183 0.54 -16.37 -8.73
CA ARG A 183 1.17 -16.36 -10.07
C ARG A 183 0.63 -15.32 -11.04
N GLU A 184 -0.51 -14.71 -10.72
CA GLU A 184 -1.20 -13.75 -11.58
C GLU A 184 -1.25 -12.40 -10.87
N PHE A 185 -0.25 -11.58 -11.14
CA PHE A 185 -0.18 -10.19 -10.68
C PHE A 185 0.31 -9.28 -11.80
N CYS A 186 0.05 -7.99 -11.64
CA CYS A 186 0.67 -6.94 -12.44
C CYS A 186 1.33 -5.94 -11.50
N CYS A 187 2.38 -5.27 -11.98
CA CYS A 187 2.69 -3.96 -11.44
C CYS A 187 1.54 -3.05 -11.85
N TRP A 188 0.95 -2.29 -10.92
CA TRP A 188 -0.01 -1.25 -11.28
C TRP A 188 0.72 0.07 -11.40
N SER A 189 1.54 0.41 -10.40
CA SER A 189 2.39 1.59 -10.41
C SER A 189 3.74 1.37 -9.73
N ALA A 190 4.71 2.18 -10.12
CA ALA A 190 6.03 2.28 -9.52
C ALA A 190 6.51 3.73 -9.60
N HIS A 191 7.07 4.23 -8.51
CA HIS A 191 7.49 5.62 -8.39
C HIS A 191 8.83 5.72 -7.65
N LEU A 192 9.64 6.69 -8.05
CA LEU A 192 10.80 7.13 -7.29
C LEU A 192 10.42 8.44 -6.59
N PHE A 193 10.82 8.57 -5.34
CA PHE A 193 10.64 9.80 -4.57
C PHE A 193 11.83 9.97 -3.62
N CYS A 194 12.08 11.19 -3.18
CA CYS A 194 13.08 11.53 -2.18
C CYS A 194 12.55 12.64 -1.28
N LYS A 195 12.83 12.52 0.02
CA LYS A 195 12.74 13.63 0.97
C LYS A 195 14.09 14.33 1.04
N LEU A 196 14.13 15.57 0.57
CA LEU A 196 15.35 16.38 0.66
C LEU A 196 15.63 16.77 2.12
N PRO A 197 16.89 17.07 2.48
CA PRO A 197 17.20 17.63 3.78
C PRO A 197 16.38 18.89 4.07
N SER A 198 15.83 18.98 5.29
CA SER A 198 14.96 20.09 5.73
C SER A 198 13.64 20.22 4.96
N ASP A 199 13.22 19.19 4.22
CA ASP A 199 11.88 19.14 3.63
C ASP A 199 10.83 19.17 4.76
N PRO A 200 9.95 20.20 4.79
CA PRO A 200 8.97 20.35 5.85
C PRO A 200 7.74 19.44 5.68
N THR A 201 7.69 18.63 4.61
CA THR A 201 6.52 17.82 4.28
C THR A 201 6.41 16.57 5.13
N GLU A 202 5.17 16.28 5.52
CA GLU A 202 4.80 15.17 6.39
C GLU A 202 3.86 14.24 5.61
N GLN A 203 4.00 12.94 5.86
CA GLN A 203 3.05 11.93 5.39
C GLN A 203 2.12 11.63 6.56
N PRO A 204 0.83 11.94 6.48
CA PRO A 204 -0.11 11.58 7.54
C PRO A 204 -0.32 10.07 7.59
N TRP A 205 -0.87 9.57 8.70
CA TRP A 205 -1.28 8.18 8.81
C TRP A 205 -2.32 7.82 7.74
N HIS A 206 -2.10 6.76 6.97
CA HIS A 206 -2.98 6.41 5.87
C HIS A 206 -2.94 4.92 5.50
N GLN A 207 -3.92 4.50 4.71
CA GLN A 207 -3.87 3.25 3.92
C GLN A 207 -3.65 3.64 2.46
N ASP A 208 -2.63 3.09 1.82
CA ASP A 208 -2.32 3.29 0.39
C ASP A 208 -3.55 3.05 -0.50
N ALA A 209 -4.27 1.94 -0.27
CA ALA A 209 -5.49 1.60 -1.00
C ALA A 209 -6.63 2.62 -0.82
N GLY A 210 -6.53 3.50 0.18
CA GLY A 210 -7.44 4.62 0.40
C GLY A 210 -7.49 5.58 -0.80
N PHE A 211 -6.36 5.74 -1.48
CA PHE A 211 -6.16 6.68 -2.59
C PHE A 211 -6.32 6.05 -3.97
N TRP A 212 -6.42 4.71 -4.04
CA TRP A 212 -6.41 4.01 -5.30
C TRP A 212 -7.77 3.41 -5.63
N PRO A 213 -8.11 3.36 -6.91
CA PRO A 213 -9.38 2.83 -7.33
C PRO A 213 -9.32 1.33 -7.63
N LEU A 214 -8.62 0.60 -6.77
CA LEU A 214 -8.48 -0.84 -6.86
C LEU A 214 -9.41 -1.48 -5.83
N SER A 215 -10.02 -2.61 -6.17
CA SER A 215 -10.71 -3.43 -5.17
C SER A 215 -9.71 -3.79 -4.06
N GLU A 216 -10.12 -3.62 -2.81
CA GLU A 216 -9.28 -3.77 -1.59
C GLU A 216 -8.68 -5.18 -1.41
N SER A 217 -9.02 -6.13 -2.27
CA SER A 217 -8.55 -7.50 -2.23
C SER A 217 -7.30 -7.67 -3.10
N ARG A 218 -6.15 -7.75 -2.43
CA ARG A 218 -4.87 -8.33 -2.90
C ARG A 218 -3.93 -7.39 -3.68
N ALA A 219 -3.64 -6.23 -3.10
CA ALA A 219 -2.53 -5.38 -3.52
C ALA A 219 -1.50 -5.23 -2.40
N LEU A 220 -0.23 -5.05 -2.78
CA LEU A 220 0.86 -4.78 -1.86
C LEU A 220 1.78 -3.69 -2.43
N THR A 221 2.51 -3.03 -1.55
CA THR A 221 3.55 -2.06 -1.90
C THR A 221 4.91 -2.65 -1.47
N LEU A 222 5.89 -2.58 -2.37
CA LEU A 222 7.29 -2.93 -2.09
C LEU A 222 8.14 -1.67 -2.19
N TRP A 223 8.80 -1.30 -1.11
CA TRP A 223 9.68 -0.15 -0.99
C TRP A 223 11.14 -0.60 -1.04
N LEU A 224 11.92 -0.02 -1.95
CA LEU A 224 13.37 -0.21 -2.02
C LEU A 224 14.05 1.09 -1.59
N ALA A 225 14.78 1.03 -0.48
CA ALA A 225 15.53 2.16 0.03
C ALA A 225 16.97 2.12 -0.52
N PHE A 226 17.36 3.16 -1.25
CA PHE A 226 18.72 3.31 -1.77
C PHE A 226 19.67 3.78 -0.67
N ASP A 227 19.19 4.69 0.17
CA ASP A 227 19.87 5.15 1.37
C ASP A 227 19.45 4.34 2.60
N PRO A 228 20.30 4.24 3.63
CA PRO A 228 19.87 3.74 4.93
C PRO A 228 18.73 4.60 5.46
N VAL A 229 17.63 3.98 5.87
CA VAL A 229 16.52 4.66 6.55
C VAL A 229 16.67 4.43 8.05
N ASP A 230 16.58 5.46 8.88
CA ASP A 230 16.61 5.38 10.34
C ASP A 230 15.73 6.47 10.98
N ASP A 231 15.73 6.51 12.31
CA ASP A 231 14.93 7.43 13.11
C ASP A 231 15.30 8.91 12.91
N THR A 232 16.41 9.18 12.22
CA THR A 232 16.88 10.54 11.90
C THR A 232 16.49 11.02 10.50
N ASN A 233 16.00 10.13 9.61
CA ASN A 233 15.76 10.49 8.20
C ASN A 233 14.44 10.00 7.57
N SER A 234 13.31 10.32 8.21
CA SER A 234 11.96 10.03 7.69
C SER A 234 11.62 8.54 7.58
N ALA A 235 12.07 7.74 8.55
CA ALA A 235 11.58 6.37 8.70
C ALA A 235 10.04 6.28 8.70
N VAL A 236 9.52 5.31 7.94
CA VAL A 236 8.10 4.97 7.94
C VAL A 236 7.76 4.29 9.28
N THR A 237 6.59 4.58 9.82
CA THR A 237 6.07 3.92 11.02
C THR A 237 4.78 3.25 10.64
N PHE A 238 4.60 1.96 10.97
CA PHE A 238 3.33 1.27 10.72
C PHE A 238 2.61 0.94 12.01
N VAL A 239 1.29 0.72 11.92
CA VAL A 239 0.53 0.05 12.95
C VAL A 239 0.49 -1.45 12.64
N ALA A 240 1.22 -2.25 13.41
CA ALA A 240 1.33 -3.69 13.17
C ALA A 240 -0.05 -4.38 13.18
N GLY A 241 -0.33 -5.18 12.16
CA GLY A 241 -1.56 -5.96 12.03
C GLY A 241 -2.79 -5.17 11.54
N SER A 242 -2.68 -3.85 11.33
CA SER A 242 -3.83 -3.01 10.99
C SER A 242 -4.45 -3.32 9.62
N HIS A 243 -3.71 -3.98 8.72
CA HIS A 243 -4.22 -4.45 7.43
C HIS A 243 -5.40 -5.43 7.57
N ARG A 244 -5.49 -6.13 8.70
CA ARG A 244 -6.56 -7.08 9.02
C ARG A 244 -7.87 -6.41 9.43
N LEU A 245 -7.83 -5.09 9.67
CA LEU A 245 -9.02 -4.30 10.00
C LEU A 245 -9.82 -3.89 8.77
N GLY A 246 -9.34 -4.19 7.56
CA GLY A 246 -9.97 -3.76 6.31
C GLY A 246 -9.87 -2.25 6.10
N ARG A 247 -10.74 -1.68 5.26
CA ARG A 247 -10.76 -0.24 5.01
C ARG A 247 -11.15 0.51 6.27
N LEU A 248 -10.27 1.42 6.68
CA LEU A 248 -10.51 2.33 7.78
C LEU A 248 -11.09 3.65 7.26
N PRO A 249 -11.91 4.32 8.07
CA PRO A 249 -12.36 5.66 7.74
C PRO A 249 -11.22 6.67 7.87
N TRP A 250 -11.32 7.74 7.10
CA TRP A 250 -10.34 8.82 7.03
C TRP A 250 -11.05 10.18 7.17
N GLN A 251 -10.26 11.20 7.47
CA GLN A 251 -10.68 12.61 7.44
C GLN A 251 -9.74 13.43 6.55
N PRO A 252 -10.19 14.58 6.02
CA PRO A 252 -9.31 15.47 5.26
C PRO A 252 -8.14 15.94 6.13
N THR A 253 -6.94 16.01 5.56
CA THR A 253 -5.79 16.55 6.25
C THR A 253 -5.95 18.03 6.57
N ALA A 254 -5.55 18.43 7.79
CA ALA A 254 -5.67 19.82 8.24
C ALA A 254 -4.43 20.67 7.91
N SER A 255 -3.28 20.04 7.67
CA SER A 255 -1.98 20.70 7.50
C SER A 255 -1.64 20.88 6.03
N SER A 256 -1.23 22.10 5.65
CA SER A 256 -0.68 22.37 4.32
C SER A 256 0.69 21.71 4.08
N ARG A 257 1.30 21.11 5.11
CA ARG A 257 2.53 20.33 5.00
C ARG A 257 2.27 18.86 4.65
N HIS A 258 1.02 18.39 4.76
CA HIS A 258 0.69 17.02 4.39
C HIS A 258 0.66 16.89 2.88
N LEU A 259 1.39 15.90 2.36
CA LEU A 259 1.39 15.59 0.92
C LEU A 259 0.12 14.87 0.50
N LEU A 260 -0.51 14.16 1.43
CA LEU A 260 -1.76 13.46 1.22
C LEU A 260 -2.95 14.29 1.70
N THR A 261 -4.09 14.08 1.06
CA THR A 261 -5.34 14.80 1.34
C THR A 261 -6.20 14.11 2.38
N GLN A 262 -5.83 12.90 2.80
CA GLN A 262 -6.58 12.07 3.75
C GLN A 262 -5.67 11.59 4.87
N GLU A 263 -6.20 11.50 6.08
CA GLU A 263 -5.52 10.92 7.24
C GLU A 263 -6.46 10.00 8.04
N ILE A 264 -5.90 8.98 8.67
CA ILE A 264 -6.58 8.09 9.60
C ILE A 264 -6.40 8.67 11.02
N PRO A 265 -7.47 9.10 11.69
CA PRO A 265 -7.39 9.61 13.06
C PRO A 265 -7.22 8.46 14.07
N ASP A 266 -6.89 8.80 15.31
CA ASP A 266 -6.93 7.89 16.48
C ASP A 266 -6.11 6.59 16.31
N VAL A 267 -4.99 6.63 15.57
CA VAL A 267 -4.14 5.46 15.27
C VAL A 267 -3.59 4.74 16.52
N ASP A 268 -3.53 5.42 17.67
CA ASP A 268 -3.16 4.80 18.95
C ASP A 268 -4.14 3.70 19.39
N LEU A 269 -5.36 3.69 18.86
CA LEU A 269 -6.37 2.67 19.14
C LEU A 269 -6.26 1.45 18.23
N LEU A 270 -5.46 1.52 17.16
CA LEU A 270 -5.41 0.52 16.10
C LEU A 270 -4.40 -0.60 16.38
N GLY A 271 -3.39 -0.35 17.22
CA GLY A 271 -2.37 -1.35 17.56
C GLY A 271 -1.02 -0.75 17.93
N GLU A 272 -0.01 -1.61 17.96
CA GLU A 272 1.37 -1.20 18.23
C GLU A 272 1.95 -0.43 17.04
N LYS A 273 2.47 0.78 17.31
CA LYS A 273 3.21 1.59 16.33
C LYS A 273 4.65 1.12 16.29
N VAL A 274 5.07 0.62 15.13
CA VAL A 274 6.42 0.09 14.89
C VAL A 274 7.18 1.05 13.98
N PRO A 275 8.12 1.85 14.52
CA PRO A 275 8.99 2.68 13.70
C PRO A 275 9.99 1.77 12.97
N LEU A 276 9.97 1.82 11.64
CA LEU A 276 10.85 0.99 10.84
C LEU A 276 12.17 1.72 10.59
N ALA A 277 13.15 1.44 11.44
CA ALA A 277 14.52 1.85 11.18
C ALA A 277 15.34 0.69 10.57
N ARG A 278 16.35 1.06 9.79
CA ARG A 278 17.37 0.20 9.21
C ARG A 278 16.82 -0.89 8.29
N PHE A 279 15.98 -0.49 7.34
CA PHE A 279 15.54 -1.36 6.26
C PHE A 279 16.09 -0.93 4.90
N ARG A 280 16.39 -1.91 4.05
CA ARG A 280 16.70 -1.69 2.63
C ARG A 280 15.55 -2.06 1.69
N CYS A 281 14.72 -3.00 2.13
CA CYS A 281 13.53 -3.40 1.43
C CYS A 281 12.42 -3.59 2.45
N LEU A 282 11.23 -3.11 2.12
CA LEU A 282 10.01 -3.24 2.90
C LEU A 282 8.90 -3.76 1.99
N LEU A 283 8.17 -4.77 2.44
CA LEU A 283 6.96 -5.27 1.79
C LEU A 283 5.78 -5.06 2.73
N ALA A 284 4.70 -4.45 2.29
CA ALA A 284 3.49 -4.24 3.09
C ALA A 284 2.20 -4.33 2.24
N PRO A 285 1.07 -4.84 2.75
CA PRO A 285 -0.23 -4.69 2.12
C PRO A 285 -0.63 -3.21 2.06
N THR A 286 -1.39 -2.86 1.03
CA THR A 286 -1.87 -1.49 0.81
C THR A 286 -2.93 -1.04 1.81
N MET A 287 -3.41 -1.99 2.63
CA MET A 287 -4.35 -1.76 3.74
C MET A 287 -3.62 -1.58 5.08
N LEU A 288 -2.29 -1.73 5.14
CA LEU A 288 -1.55 -1.44 6.36
C LEU A 288 -1.55 0.08 6.61
N VAL A 289 -1.70 0.48 7.87
CA VAL A 289 -1.70 1.89 8.28
C VAL A 289 -0.26 2.31 8.52
N GLY A 290 0.23 3.26 7.72
CA GLY A 290 1.58 3.81 7.82
C GLY A 290 1.67 5.30 7.55
#